data_AF-T2JEX5-F1
#
_entry.id   AF-T2JEX5-F1
#
_cell.length_a   1.000
_cell.length_b   1.000
_cell.length_c   1.000
_cell.angle_alpha   90.00
_cell.angle_beta   90.00
_cell.angle_gamma   90.00
#
_symmetry.space_group_name_H-M   'P 1'
#
loop_
_entity.id
_entity.type
_entity.pdbx_description
1 polymer ?
#
loop_
_entity_poly.entity_id
_entity_poly.type
_entity_poly.pdbx_seq_one_letter_code
_entity_poly.pdbx_strand_id
1 'polypeptide(L)'
;MNRKIELLKINTKKKGFTMVEVLAVLLILGVLAIVAVPIKSWAENPLGDATKQTVGILNLIRMRAISTTSAYRIKLDPDVSGNKYKVEIAKTRGCESLTELTADVESTEQELTVASAEGLVVGDSIIVGTDEYENEIIATSASTITLGKPLGTSQKEKANIELINNWFKDIYFSQDNLTLPEEITIHGNPTNWTLCFDSRGHANVYDPLGVLSYDLTLTLTNTANKSSSEITIFRGGAVKVEYLD
;
A
#
# COMPACT_ATOMS: atom_id res chain seq x y z
N MET A 1 -30.61 -22.52 -74.16
CA MET A 1 -31.97 -22.13 -73.73
C MET A 1 -31.84 -21.46 -72.37
N ASN A 2 -32.03 -20.14 -72.31
CA ASN A 2 -31.57 -19.27 -71.22
C ASN A 2 -32.44 -19.37 -69.95
N ARG A 3 -31.79 -19.66 -68.82
CA ARG A 3 -32.36 -19.53 -67.46
C ARG A 3 -32.43 -18.06 -67.08
N LYS A 4 -33.63 -17.52 -66.85
CA LYS A 4 -33.82 -16.20 -66.22
C LYS A 4 -33.74 -16.35 -64.71
N ILE A 5 -32.73 -15.73 -64.11
CA ILE A 5 -32.61 -15.52 -62.67
C ILE A 5 -33.45 -14.27 -62.36
N GLU A 6 -34.58 -14.43 -61.67
CA GLU A 6 -35.28 -13.28 -61.10
C GLU A 6 -34.54 -12.82 -59.84
N LEU A 7 -33.92 -11.64 -59.95
CA LEU A 7 -33.29 -10.94 -58.85
C LEU A 7 -34.37 -10.41 -57.90
N LEU A 8 -34.32 -10.84 -56.63
CA LEU A 8 -35.07 -10.24 -55.53
C LEU A 8 -34.69 -8.76 -55.41
N LYS A 9 -35.59 -7.89 -55.88
CA LYS A 9 -35.49 -6.44 -55.78
C LYS A 9 -35.76 -6.04 -54.32
N ILE A 10 -34.70 -5.95 -53.51
CA ILE A 10 -34.80 -5.40 -52.15
C ILE A 10 -35.19 -3.93 -52.28
N ASN A 11 -36.46 -3.64 -52.05
CA ASN A 11 -37.00 -2.30 -52.05
C ASN A 11 -36.65 -1.63 -50.72
N THR A 12 -35.43 -1.08 -50.61
CA THR A 12 -35.07 -0.20 -49.49
C THR A 12 -35.85 1.10 -49.65
N LYS A 13 -37.10 1.11 -49.18
CA LYS A 13 -37.81 2.35 -48.90
C LYS A 13 -36.93 3.15 -47.95
N LYS A 14 -36.27 4.20 -48.44
CA LYS A 14 -35.65 5.24 -47.61
C LYS A 14 -36.78 5.94 -46.84
N LYS A 15 -37.24 5.33 -45.75
CA LYS A 15 -38.17 5.94 -44.81
C LYS A 15 -37.37 6.96 -44.02
N GLY A 16 -37.56 8.24 -44.31
CA GLY A 16 -37.09 9.31 -43.45
C GLY A 16 -37.90 9.30 -42.14
N PHE A 17 -37.26 9.64 -41.03
CA PHE A 17 -37.95 9.84 -39.77
C PHE A 17 -38.88 11.04 -39.86
N THR A 18 -40.10 10.90 -39.35
CA THR A 18 -41.01 12.04 -39.28
C THR A 18 -40.55 12.98 -38.17
N MET A 19 -40.75 14.30 -38.35
CA MET A 19 -40.34 15.29 -37.34
C MET A 19 -40.98 15.02 -35.96
N VAL A 20 -42.22 14.53 -35.96
CA VAL A 20 -42.98 14.17 -34.76
C VAL A 20 -42.37 12.96 -34.04
N GLU A 21 -41.88 11.97 -34.79
CA GLU A 21 -41.23 10.79 -34.23
C GLU A 21 -39.90 11.14 -33.57
N VAL A 22 -39.10 12.01 -34.19
CA VAL A 22 -37.86 12.52 -33.58
C VAL A 22 -38.17 13.29 -32.29
N LEU A 23 -39.23 14.12 -32.30
CA LEU A 23 -39.63 14.92 -31.15
C LEU A 23 -40.16 14.03 -30.00
N ALA A 24 -40.89 12.96 -30.31
CA ALA A 24 -41.33 11.96 -29.34
C ALA A 24 -40.14 11.21 -28.72
N VAL A 25 -39.15 10.81 -29.51
CA VAL A 25 -37.93 10.14 -29.03
C VAL A 25 -37.13 11.05 -28.10
N LEU A 26 -36.94 12.33 -28.47
CA LEU A 26 -36.23 13.30 -27.63
C LEU A 26 -36.96 13.55 -26.29
N LEU A 27 -38.31 13.57 -26.31
CA LEU A 27 -39.10 13.72 -25.09
C LEU A 27 -38.92 12.52 -24.15
N ILE A 28 -38.97 11.29 -24.70
CA ILE A 28 -38.74 10.07 -23.91
C ILE A 28 -37.32 10.04 -23.34
N LEU A 29 -36.30 10.38 -24.15
CA LEU A 29 -34.91 10.45 -23.68
C LEU A 29 -34.73 11.51 -22.60
N GLY A 30 -35.39 12.67 -22.71
CA GLY A 30 -35.36 13.72 -21.70
C GLY A 30 -35.95 13.25 -20.36
N VAL A 31 -37.08 12.53 -20.39
CA VAL A 31 -37.69 11.97 -19.17
C VAL A 31 -36.79 10.89 -18.55
N LEU A 32 -36.24 9.99 -19.37
CA LEU A 32 -35.35 8.93 -18.90
C LEU A 32 -34.05 9.49 -18.30
N ALA A 33 -33.50 10.56 -18.87
CA ALA A 33 -32.30 11.20 -18.35
C ALA A 33 -32.51 11.74 -16.92
N ILE A 34 -33.67 12.32 -16.61
CA ILE A 34 -33.99 12.84 -15.27
C ILE A 34 -34.07 11.71 -14.23
N VAL A 35 -34.64 10.57 -14.59
CA VAL A 35 -34.80 9.42 -13.68
C VAL A 35 -33.48 8.68 -13.46
N ALA A 36 -32.56 8.70 -14.43
CA ALA A 36 -31.29 7.98 -14.33
C ALA A 36 -30.27 8.62 -13.37
N VAL A 37 -30.32 9.94 -13.14
CA VAL A 37 -29.35 10.66 -12.29
C VAL A 37 -29.31 10.18 -10.82
N PRO A 38 -30.43 10.03 -10.09
CA PRO A 38 -30.39 9.64 -8.68
C PRO A 38 -29.99 8.17 -8.44
N ILE A 39 -29.90 7.33 -9.48
CA ILE A 39 -29.55 5.91 -9.33
C ILE A 39 -28.09 5.74 -8.90
N LYS A 40 -27.19 6.65 -9.34
CA LYS A 40 -25.76 6.58 -9.03
C LYS A 40 -25.50 6.64 -7.53
N SER A 41 -26.12 7.58 -6.79
CA SER A 41 -25.88 7.73 -5.35
C SER A 41 -26.52 6.65 -4.48
N TRP A 42 -27.50 5.90 -5.03
CA TRP A 42 -28.15 4.80 -4.32
C TRP A 42 -27.43 3.46 -4.56
N ALA A 43 -26.81 3.30 -5.72
CA ALA A 43 -26.09 2.07 -6.08
C ALA A 43 -24.62 2.08 -5.64
N GLU A 44 -23.96 3.23 -5.61
CA GLU A 44 -22.54 3.34 -5.26
C GLU A 44 -22.35 3.69 -3.78
N ASN A 45 -21.56 2.88 -3.08
CA ASN A 45 -21.10 3.17 -1.71
C ASN A 45 -19.58 3.40 -1.72
N PRO A 46 -19.11 4.57 -2.21
CA PRO A 46 -17.68 4.81 -2.42
C PRO A 46 -16.88 4.74 -1.12
N LEU A 47 -17.44 5.15 0.03
CA LEU A 47 -16.77 5.03 1.33
C LEU A 47 -16.61 3.57 1.74
N GLY A 48 -17.68 2.78 1.63
CA GLY A 48 -17.65 1.36 1.97
C GLY A 48 -16.70 0.57 1.06
N ASP A 49 -16.68 0.88 -0.24
CA ASP A 49 -15.80 0.23 -1.21
C ASP A 49 -14.34 0.63 -0.99
N ALA A 50 -14.06 1.91 -0.76
CA ALA A 50 -12.72 2.38 -0.41
C ALA A 50 -12.20 1.77 0.90
N THR A 51 -13.07 1.67 1.92
CA THR A 51 -12.73 1.04 3.20
C THR A 51 -12.35 -0.44 2.99
N LYS A 52 -13.16 -1.19 2.24
CA LYS A 52 -12.88 -2.60 1.91
C LYS A 52 -11.62 -2.75 1.06
N GLN A 53 -11.39 -1.84 0.12
CA GLN A 53 -10.20 -1.81 -0.72
C GLN A 53 -8.96 -1.61 0.14
N THR A 54 -8.92 -0.61 1.01
CA THR A 54 -7.80 -0.36 1.93
C THR A 54 -7.53 -1.57 2.82
N VAL A 55 -8.57 -2.15 3.44
CA VAL A 55 -8.41 -3.37 4.26
C VAL A 55 -7.90 -4.54 3.42
N GLY A 56 -8.40 -4.71 2.19
CA GLY A 56 -7.95 -5.73 1.26
C GLY A 56 -6.47 -5.59 0.89
N ILE A 57 -6.02 -4.36 0.62
CA ILE A 57 -4.61 -4.04 0.35
C ILE A 57 -3.76 -4.37 1.58
N LEU A 58 -4.15 -3.92 2.77
CA LEU A 58 -3.40 -4.17 4.01
C LEU A 58 -3.23 -5.66 4.29
N ASN A 59 -4.31 -6.43 4.16
CA ASN A 59 -4.26 -7.89 4.32
C ASN A 59 -3.39 -8.55 3.26
N LEU A 60 -3.49 -8.11 2.00
CA LEU A 60 -2.67 -8.64 0.91
C LEU A 60 -1.18 -8.36 1.16
N ILE A 61 -0.82 -7.14 1.55
CA ILE A 61 0.55 -6.76 1.87
C ILE A 61 1.09 -7.64 3.00
N ARG A 62 0.33 -7.79 4.09
CA ARG A 62 0.72 -8.64 5.22
C ARG A 62 0.93 -10.10 4.79
N MET A 63 -0.01 -10.66 4.04
CA MET A 63 0.13 -12.03 3.52
C MET A 63 1.37 -12.18 2.63
N ARG A 64 1.65 -11.19 1.79
CA ARG A 64 2.83 -11.19 0.92
C ARG A 64 4.11 -11.14 1.74
N ALA A 65 4.21 -10.26 2.73
CA ALA A 65 5.37 -10.14 3.61
C ALA A 65 5.75 -11.49 4.26
N ILE A 66 4.74 -12.22 4.73
CA ILE A 66 4.92 -13.57 5.28
C ILE A 66 5.35 -14.56 4.19
N SER A 67 4.65 -14.58 3.05
CA SER A 67 4.88 -15.58 2.00
C SER A 67 6.21 -15.42 1.26
N THR A 68 6.67 -14.18 1.07
CA THR A 68 7.93 -13.88 0.39
C THR A 68 9.10 -13.76 1.36
N THR A 69 8.84 -13.82 2.67
CA THR A 69 9.83 -13.60 3.73
C THR A 69 10.58 -12.27 3.55
N SER A 70 9.83 -11.20 3.25
CA SER A 70 10.38 -9.87 2.99
C SER A 70 9.54 -8.80 3.67
N ALA A 71 10.16 -7.71 4.07
CA ALA A 71 9.41 -6.57 4.59
C ALA A 71 8.69 -5.83 3.47
N TYR A 72 7.47 -5.38 3.75
CA TYR A 72 6.66 -4.57 2.85
C TYR A 72 6.23 -3.30 3.54
N ARG A 73 6.30 -2.16 2.85
CA ARG A 73 5.78 -0.89 3.37
C ARG A 73 4.72 -0.28 2.46
N ILE A 74 3.78 0.40 3.07
CA ILE A 74 2.73 1.20 2.43
C ILE A 74 2.72 2.60 3.04
N LYS A 75 2.54 3.60 2.18
CA LYS A 75 2.37 5.01 2.53
C LYS A 75 1.49 5.69 1.50
N LEU A 76 1.06 6.91 1.78
CA LEU A 76 0.46 7.77 0.76
C LEU A 76 1.52 8.16 -0.28
N ASP A 77 1.14 8.16 -1.56
CA ASP A 77 2.01 8.60 -2.64
C ASP A 77 2.21 10.13 -2.53
N PRO A 78 3.43 10.63 -2.23
CA PRO A 78 3.65 12.06 -2.02
C PRO A 78 3.52 12.87 -3.31
N ASP A 79 3.63 12.22 -4.47
CA ASP A 79 3.65 12.86 -5.79
C ASP A 79 2.24 12.93 -6.42
N VAL A 80 1.25 12.29 -5.81
CA VAL A 80 -0.13 12.16 -6.32
C VAL A 80 -1.11 12.60 -5.24
N SER A 81 -2.31 13.03 -5.62
CA SER A 81 -3.39 13.39 -4.70
C SER A 81 -3.54 12.34 -3.59
N GLY A 82 -3.87 12.79 -2.36
CA GLY A 82 -3.90 11.99 -1.12
C GLY A 82 -4.91 10.84 -1.05
N ASN A 83 -5.32 10.30 -2.19
CA ASN A 83 -6.17 9.14 -2.39
C ASN A 83 -5.40 7.96 -3.01
N LYS A 84 -4.07 8.05 -3.18
CA LYS A 84 -3.25 6.99 -3.76
C LYS A 84 -2.22 6.44 -2.80
N TYR A 85 -2.12 5.12 -2.73
CA TYR A 85 -1.11 4.42 -1.97
C TYR A 85 0.13 4.10 -2.82
N LYS A 86 1.29 4.11 -2.17
CA LYS A 86 2.54 3.57 -2.68
C LYS A 86 2.93 2.35 -1.85
N VAL A 87 3.14 1.22 -2.51
CA VAL A 87 3.57 -0.04 -1.89
C VAL A 87 4.96 -0.41 -2.38
N GLU A 88 5.84 -0.71 -1.45
CA GLU A 88 7.25 -1.05 -1.69
C GLU A 88 7.61 -2.32 -0.91
N ILE A 89 8.57 -3.08 -1.44
CA ILE A 89 9.13 -4.29 -0.84
C ILE A 89 10.63 -4.07 -0.62
N ALA A 90 11.16 -4.61 0.47
CA ALA A 90 12.59 -4.64 0.78
C ALA A 90 13.18 -6.01 0.46
N LYS A 91 14.51 -6.10 0.28
CA LYS A 91 15.19 -7.41 0.28
C LYS A 91 15.46 -7.91 1.71
N THR A 92 15.29 -7.04 2.71
CA THR A 92 15.39 -7.40 4.13
C THR A 92 14.07 -7.98 4.64
N ARG A 93 14.13 -8.62 5.80
CA ARG A 93 13.02 -9.26 6.50
C ARG A 93 12.41 -8.35 7.58
N GLY A 94 13.20 -7.44 8.14
CA GLY A 94 12.82 -6.44 9.14
C GLY A 94 12.39 -5.11 8.52
N CYS A 95 11.72 -4.31 9.32
CA CYS A 95 11.24 -2.98 8.95
C CYS A 95 12.16 -1.90 9.55
N GLU A 96 12.64 -0.99 8.70
CA GLU A 96 13.42 0.24 9.00
C GLU A 96 13.93 0.37 10.44
N SER A 97 14.84 -0.53 10.82
CA SER A 97 15.35 -0.58 12.18
C SER A 97 16.70 0.13 12.24
N LEU A 98 16.82 1.02 13.22
CA LEU A 98 18.03 1.76 13.55
C LEU A 98 18.38 1.48 15.00
N THR A 99 19.63 1.10 15.24
CA THR A 99 20.21 1.02 16.59
C THR A 99 21.63 1.56 16.56
N GLU A 100 22.29 1.61 17.72
CA GLU A 100 23.68 2.03 17.86
C GLU A 100 24.48 0.95 18.60
N LEU A 101 25.78 0.90 18.32
CA LEU A 101 26.73 0.12 19.12
C LEU A 101 26.87 0.68 20.53
N THR A 102 26.90 -0.20 21.52
CA THR A 102 27.16 0.18 22.93
C THR A 102 28.59 -0.13 23.38
N ALA A 103 29.42 -0.65 22.48
CA ALA A 103 30.84 -0.89 22.70
C ALA A 103 31.61 -0.76 21.38
N ASP A 104 32.92 -0.52 21.47
CA ASP A 104 33.82 -0.65 20.32
C ASP A 104 33.79 -2.09 19.79
N VAL A 105 33.91 -2.25 18.47
CA VAL A 105 33.93 -3.54 17.78
C VAL A 105 35.14 -3.60 16.87
N GLU A 106 35.92 -4.68 16.96
CA GLU A 106 37.08 -4.89 16.10
C GLU A 106 36.72 -5.60 14.78
N SER A 107 37.52 -5.38 13.74
CA SER A 107 37.28 -5.93 12.39
C SER A 107 37.12 -7.45 12.32
N THR A 108 37.64 -8.20 13.29
CA THR A 108 37.55 -9.67 13.32
C THR A 108 36.32 -10.19 14.07
N GLU A 109 35.58 -9.31 14.74
CA GLU A 109 34.45 -9.70 15.57
C GLU A 109 33.19 -9.93 14.74
N GLN A 110 32.33 -10.81 15.25
CA GLN A 110 31.03 -11.16 14.65
C GLN A 110 29.87 -10.80 15.58
N GLU A 111 30.13 -10.55 16.86
CA GLU A 111 29.10 -10.20 17.84
C GLU A 111 29.15 -8.70 18.10
N LEU A 112 28.03 -8.03 17.83
CA LEU A 112 27.84 -6.61 18.06
C LEU A 112 26.97 -6.44 19.30
N THR A 113 27.43 -5.66 20.28
CA THR A 113 26.59 -5.26 21.40
C THR A 113 25.88 -3.96 21.04
N VAL A 114 24.55 -3.95 21.12
CA VAL A 114 23.71 -2.87 20.61
C VAL A 114 22.72 -2.38 21.66
N ALA A 115 22.27 -1.13 21.49
CA ALA A 115 21.29 -0.53 22.38
C ALA A 115 19.94 -1.26 22.36
N SER A 116 19.48 -1.67 21.17
CA SER A 116 18.30 -2.52 20.98
C SER A 116 18.41 -3.29 19.67
N ALA A 117 18.04 -4.57 19.66
CA ALA A 117 17.85 -5.30 18.40
C ALA A 117 16.37 -5.36 17.96
N GLU A 118 15.47 -4.60 18.61
CA GLU A 118 14.06 -4.56 18.20
C GLU A 118 13.95 -4.06 16.75
N GLY A 119 13.21 -4.79 15.90
CA GLY A 119 13.06 -4.48 14.48
C GLY A 119 14.11 -5.13 13.57
N LEU A 120 15.22 -5.60 14.12
CA LEU A 120 16.25 -6.37 13.41
C LEU A 120 15.97 -7.87 13.57
N VAL A 121 15.88 -8.58 12.44
CA VAL A 121 15.58 -10.01 12.42
C VAL A 121 16.67 -10.80 11.71
N VAL A 122 16.77 -12.08 12.04
CA VAL A 122 17.72 -13.00 11.40
C VAL A 122 17.48 -13.03 9.88
N GLY A 123 18.56 -12.89 9.13
CA GLY A 123 18.65 -12.76 7.67
C GLY A 123 18.51 -11.33 7.15
N ASP A 124 18.40 -10.33 8.03
CA ASP A 124 18.53 -8.94 7.60
C ASP A 124 19.95 -8.62 7.18
N SER A 125 20.06 -7.79 6.15
CA SER A 125 21.32 -7.17 5.74
C SER A 125 21.41 -5.77 6.31
N ILE A 126 22.49 -5.50 7.05
CA ILE A 126 22.74 -4.23 7.74
C ILE A 126 24.06 -3.59 7.32
N ILE A 127 24.13 -2.28 7.53
CA ILE A 127 25.34 -1.45 7.50
C ILE A 127 25.66 -1.05 8.93
N VAL A 128 26.95 -1.09 9.30
CA VAL A 128 27.43 -0.76 10.64
C VAL A 128 28.42 0.40 10.54
N GLY A 129 28.05 1.56 11.07
CA GLY A 129 28.88 2.76 11.11
C GLY A 129 29.30 3.19 9.71
N THR A 130 30.60 3.19 9.46
CA THR A 130 31.19 3.55 8.16
C THR A 130 31.56 2.33 7.33
N ASP A 131 31.06 1.15 7.68
CA ASP A 131 31.32 -0.06 6.90
C ASP A 131 30.70 0.03 5.50
N GLU A 132 31.43 -0.45 4.49
CA GLU A 132 30.96 -0.55 3.11
C GLU A 132 30.46 -1.96 2.77
N TYR A 133 30.63 -2.93 3.69
CA TYR A 133 30.21 -4.31 3.49
C TYR A 133 28.78 -4.54 3.95
N GLU A 134 28.02 -5.27 3.14
CA GLU A 134 26.74 -5.83 3.58
C GLU A 134 26.99 -6.93 4.60
N ASN A 135 26.40 -6.81 5.79
CA ASN A 135 26.51 -7.79 6.86
C ASN A 135 25.16 -8.46 7.11
N GLU A 136 25.11 -9.79 7.00
CA GLU A 136 23.90 -10.55 7.28
C GLU A 136 23.84 -10.95 8.76
N ILE A 137 22.69 -10.71 9.38
CA ILE A 137 22.39 -11.12 10.75
C ILE A 137 22.06 -12.62 10.78
N ILE A 138 22.81 -13.42 11.54
CA ILE A 138 22.53 -14.85 11.73
C ILE A 138 21.86 -15.17 13.08
N ALA A 139 22.01 -14.30 14.07
CA ALA A 139 21.33 -14.41 15.36
C ALA A 139 21.08 -13.02 15.97
N THR A 140 20.00 -12.89 16.73
CA THR A 140 19.71 -11.69 17.51
C THR A 140 19.27 -12.05 18.93
N SER A 141 19.64 -11.21 19.89
CA SER A 141 19.06 -11.17 21.24
C SER A 141 18.52 -9.77 21.50
N ALA A 142 18.06 -9.46 22.72
CA ALA A 142 17.58 -8.11 23.04
C ALA A 142 18.63 -7.00 22.83
N SER A 143 19.92 -7.31 23.06
CA SER A 143 21.01 -6.33 23.04
C SER A 143 22.25 -6.82 22.28
N THR A 144 22.13 -7.91 21.53
CA THR A 144 23.24 -8.43 20.71
C THR A 144 22.78 -8.83 19.32
N ILE A 145 23.66 -8.63 18.35
CA ILE A 145 23.50 -9.05 16.96
C ILE A 145 24.72 -9.89 16.62
N THR A 146 24.51 -11.07 16.04
CA THR A 146 25.59 -11.90 15.52
C THR A 146 25.56 -11.88 14.00
N LEU A 147 26.70 -11.56 13.39
CA LEU A 147 26.91 -11.52 11.95
C LEU A 147 27.37 -12.88 11.41
N GLY A 148 27.01 -13.18 10.16
CA GLY A 148 27.44 -14.42 9.49
C GLY A 148 28.93 -14.47 9.12
N LYS A 149 29.61 -13.32 9.14
CA LYS A 149 31.03 -13.14 8.84
C LYS A 149 31.60 -12.05 9.75
N PRO A 150 32.92 -12.03 10.00
CA PRO A 150 33.57 -10.91 10.69
C PRO A 150 33.22 -9.58 10.03
N LEU A 151 33.04 -8.52 10.85
CA LEU A 151 32.63 -7.19 10.38
C LEU A 151 33.58 -6.62 9.31
N GLY A 152 34.85 -6.97 9.36
CA GLY A 152 35.86 -6.57 8.38
C GLY A 152 36.39 -5.14 8.56
N THR A 153 35.70 -4.31 9.34
CA THR A 153 36.11 -2.96 9.74
C THR A 153 35.99 -2.80 11.26
N SER A 154 36.86 -2.00 11.88
CA SER A 154 36.69 -1.66 13.31
C SER A 154 35.78 -0.44 13.43
N GLN A 155 34.81 -0.51 14.34
CA GLN A 155 33.80 0.53 14.58
C GLN A 155 33.84 0.97 16.05
N LYS A 156 33.55 2.25 16.29
CA LYS A 156 33.51 2.82 17.64
C LYS A 156 32.13 2.69 18.28
N GLU A 157 32.08 2.74 19.61
CA GLU A 157 30.85 2.95 20.36
C GLU A 157 30.03 4.10 19.73
N LYS A 158 28.70 3.94 19.69
CA LYS A 158 27.73 4.85 19.07
C LYS A 158 27.74 4.89 17.55
N ALA A 159 28.46 3.97 16.89
CA ALA A 159 28.25 3.78 15.45
C ALA A 159 26.83 3.28 15.18
N ASN A 160 26.16 3.88 14.20
CA ASN A 160 24.81 3.52 13.79
C ASN A 160 24.78 2.15 13.13
N ILE A 161 23.72 1.38 13.36
CA ILE A 161 23.43 0.13 12.67
C ILE A 161 22.06 0.30 12.04
N GLU A 162 22.02 0.20 10.71
CA GLU A 162 20.81 0.39 9.93
C GLU A 162 20.62 -0.74 8.93
N LEU A 163 19.36 -1.07 8.63
CA LEU A 163 19.04 -1.95 7.50
C LEU A 163 19.49 -1.30 6.19
N ILE A 164 20.02 -2.09 5.27
CA ILE A 164 20.33 -1.62 3.92
C ILE A 164 19.06 -1.06 3.28
N ASN A 165 19.11 0.21 2.85
CA ASN A 165 18.00 0.81 2.12
C ASN A 165 17.89 0.18 0.73
N ASN A 166 17.01 -0.80 0.62
CA ASN A 166 16.80 -1.59 -0.58
C ASN A 166 15.32 -1.66 -0.98
N TRP A 167 14.57 -0.60 -0.69
CA TRP A 167 13.15 -0.53 -1.03
C TRP A 167 12.94 -0.32 -2.52
N PHE A 168 12.13 -1.18 -3.13
CA PHE A 168 11.72 -1.05 -4.52
C PHE A 168 10.22 -1.22 -4.67
N LYS A 169 9.67 -0.68 -5.76
CA LYS A 169 8.26 -0.83 -6.08
C LYS A 169 7.91 -2.30 -6.31
N ASP A 170 6.88 -2.80 -5.64
CA ASP A 170 6.36 -4.14 -5.92
C ASP A 170 5.54 -4.13 -7.23
N ILE A 171 5.89 -5.02 -8.16
CA ILE A 171 5.29 -5.11 -9.50
C ILE A 171 3.91 -5.77 -9.53
N TYR A 172 3.50 -6.43 -8.45
CA TYR A 172 2.24 -7.17 -8.37
C TYR A 172 1.07 -6.31 -7.87
N PHE A 173 1.35 -5.11 -7.34
CA PHE A 173 0.32 -4.12 -7.07
C PHE A 173 0.10 -3.27 -8.33
N SER A 174 -1.04 -3.46 -8.99
CA SER A 174 -1.47 -2.59 -10.09
C SER A 174 -1.81 -1.19 -9.56
N GLN A 175 -1.57 -0.16 -10.37
CA GLN A 175 -1.84 1.24 -9.99
C GLN A 175 -3.31 1.48 -9.63
N ASP A 176 -4.22 0.81 -10.35
CA ASP A 176 -5.66 0.94 -10.15
C ASP A 176 -6.08 0.41 -8.78
N ASN A 177 -5.45 -0.67 -8.31
CA ASN A 177 -5.75 -1.25 -7.00
C ASN A 177 -5.25 -0.37 -5.85
N LEU A 178 -4.33 0.57 -6.11
CA LEU A 178 -3.76 1.46 -5.11
C LEU A 178 -4.38 2.86 -5.11
N THR A 179 -5.30 3.14 -6.04
CA THR A 179 -5.96 4.45 -6.14
C THR A 179 -7.39 4.32 -5.64
N LEU A 180 -7.76 5.12 -4.64
CA LEU A 180 -9.13 5.20 -4.13
C LEU A 180 -9.98 6.14 -5.00
N PRO A 181 -11.33 6.04 -4.94
CA PRO A 181 -12.23 6.96 -5.63
C PRO A 181 -11.90 8.43 -5.35
N GLU A 182 -12.09 9.31 -6.33
CA GLU A 182 -11.72 10.74 -6.23
C GLU A 182 -12.47 11.47 -5.11
N GLU A 183 -13.66 11.01 -4.73
CA GLU A 183 -14.42 11.62 -3.64
C GLU A 183 -13.88 11.26 -2.25
N ILE A 184 -12.91 10.34 -2.14
CA ILE A 184 -12.37 9.82 -0.88
C ILE A 184 -11.03 10.48 -0.55
N THR A 185 -10.93 11.02 0.66
CA THR A 185 -9.68 11.52 1.24
C THR A 185 -9.23 10.64 2.40
N ILE A 186 -7.93 10.38 2.50
CA ILE A 186 -7.33 9.58 3.58
C ILE A 186 -6.54 10.50 4.50
N HIS A 187 -6.78 10.40 5.80
CA HIS A 187 -5.94 11.00 6.83
C HIS A 187 -5.42 9.92 7.77
N GLY A 188 -4.11 9.90 8.00
CA GLY A 188 -3.51 9.05 9.03
C GLY A 188 -3.27 9.82 10.33
N ASN A 189 -3.33 9.12 11.45
CA ASN A 189 -2.76 9.55 12.71
C ASN A 189 -1.63 8.58 13.08
N PRO A 190 -0.35 8.95 12.88
CA PRO A 190 0.13 10.30 12.51
C PRO A 190 -0.03 10.61 11.01
N THR A 191 0.10 11.88 10.63
CA THR A 191 -0.14 12.32 9.23
C THR A 191 0.88 11.81 8.22
N ASN A 192 2.17 11.80 8.57
CA ASN A 192 3.27 11.37 7.69
C ASN A 192 3.70 9.93 7.97
N TRP A 193 2.72 9.05 8.05
CA TRP A 193 2.93 7.66 8.40
C TRP A 193 3.54 6.86 7.23
N THR A 194 4.38 5.90 7.59
CA THR A 194 4.72 4.75 6.76
C THR A 194 4.42 3.51 7.57
N LEU A 195 3.60 2.62 7.04
CA LEU A 195 3.27 1.35 7.68
C LEU A 195 4.13 0.27 7.04
N CYS A 196 4.88 -0.47 7.83
CA CYS A 196 5.66 -1.62 7.37
C CYS A 196 5.20 -2.91 8.04
N PHE A 197 5.02 -3.95 7.24
CA PHE A 197 4.85 -5.32 7.70
C PHE A 197 6.18 -6.05 7.59
N ASP A 198 6.67 -6.60 8.70
CA ASP A 198 7.85 -7.45 8.70
C ASP A 198 7.55 -8.81 8.06
N SER A 199 8.58 -9.62 7.83
CA SER A 199 8.46 -10.99 7.30
C SER A 199 7.62 -11.95 8.15
N ARG A 200 7.22 -11.55 9.38
CA ARG A 200 6.31 -12.30 10.27
C ARG A 200 4.90 -11.71 10.27
N GLY A 201 4.67 -10.62 9.56
CA GLY A 201 3.41 -9.92 9.44
C GLY A 201 3.06 -9.04 10.64
N HIS A 202 4.03 -8.64 11.46
CA HIS A 202 3.84 -7.58 12.46
C HIS A 202 3.85 -6.22 11.76
N ALA A 203 2.95 -5.35 12.18
CA ALA A 203 2.85 -3.99 11.70
C ALA A 203 3.71 -3.06 12.58
N ASN A 204 4.60 -2.32 11.93
CA ASN A 204 5.39 -1.26 12.53
C ASN A 204 5.07 0.05 11.81
N VAL A 205 4.85 1.11 12.58
CA VAL A 205 4.51 2.44 12.07
C VAL A 205 5.73 3.32 12.21
N TYR A 206 6.03 4.07 11.16
CA TYR A 206 7.17 4.97 11.09
C TYR A 206 6.68 6.36 10.72
N ASP A 207 7.38 7.37 11.19
CA ASP A 207 7.33 8.72 10.66
C ASP A 207 8.76 9.18 10.31
N PRO A 208 8.95 10.41 9.79
CA PRO A 208 10.29 10.92 9.50
C PRO A 208 11.24 11.00 10.71
N LEU A 209 10.75 10.84 11.94
CA LEU A 209 11.51 10.90 13.19
C LEU A 209 11.84 9.50 13.77
N GLY A 210 11.24 8.43 13.24
CA GLY A 210 11.60 7.04 13.56
C GLY A 210 10.40 6.12 13.80
N VAL A 211 10.65 5.04 14.57
CA VAL A 211 9.63 4.01 14.88
C VAL A 211 8.66 4.52 15.93
N LEU A 212 7.36 4.33 15.67
CA LEU A 212 6.29 4.76 16.54
C LEU A 212 5.68 3.57 17.28
N SER A 213 5.49 3.74 18.58
CA SER A 213 5.01 2.67 19.49
C SER A 213 3.49 2.59 19.63
N TYR A 214 2.74 3.14 18.67
CA TYR A 214 1.27 3.15 18.72
C TYR A 214 0.65 2.65 17.41
N ASP A 215 -0.63 2.30 17.48
CA ASP A 215 -1.40 1.78 16.36
C ASP A 215 -1.69 2.87 15.34
N LEU A 216 -1.61 2.54 14.04
CA LEU A 216 -1.95 3.48 12.99
C LEU A 216 -3.47 3.53 12.83
N THR A 217 -4.05 4.72 12.90
CA THR A 217 -5.46 4.93 12.55
C THR A 217 -5.56 5.71 11.25
N LEU A 218 -6.27 5.15 10.28
CA LEU A 218 -6.59 5.80 9.01
C LEU A 218 -8.07 6.20 9.02
N THR A 219 -8.34 7.48 8.86
CA THR A 219 -9.68 8.01 8.66
C THR A 219 -9.91 8.24 7.17
N LEU A 220 -10.87 7.53 6.59
CA LEU A 220 -11.35 7.78 5.23
C LEU A 220 -12.59 8.65 5.32
N THR A 221 -12.62 9.73 4.52
CA THR A 221 -13.75 10.65 4.50
C THR A 221 -14.25 10.81 3.07
N ASN A 222 -15.55 10.67 2.89
CA ASN A 222 -16.21 11.00 1.64
C ASN A 222 -16.52 12.49 1.60
N THR A 223 -15.87 13.21 0.68
CA THR A 223 -15.98 14.66 0.55
C THR A 223 -17.37 15.13 0.11
N ALA A 224 -18.14 14.28 -0.59
CA ALA A 224 -19.46 14.60 -1.14
C ALA A 224 -20.57 14.58 -0.08
N ASN A 225 -20.57 13.58 0.83
CA ASN A 225 -21.61 13.40 1.84
C ASN A 225 -21.13 13.54 3.30
N LYS A 226 -19.82 13.77 3.50
CA LYS A 226 -19.16 13.92 4.82
C LYS A 226 -19.21 12.69 5.73
N SER A 227 -19.60 11.53 5.21
CA SER A 227 -19.48 10.26 5.94
C SER A 227 -18.00 9.87 6.08
N SER A 228 -17.68 9.21 7.19
CA SER A 228 -16.30 8.80 7.49
C SER A 228 -16.24 7.37 8.01
N SER A 229 -15.10 6.72 7.82
CA SER A 229 -14.75 5.45 8.45
C SER A 229 -13.36 5.51 9.05
N GLU A 230 -13.14 4.79 10.13
CA GLU A 230 -11.85 4.60 10.77
C GLU A 230 -11.36 3.17 10.58
N ILE A 231 -10.09 3.05 10.21
CA ILE A 231 -9.38 1.78 10.07
C ILE A 231 -8.20 1.82 11.03
N THR A 232 -8.25 1.02 12.10
CA THR A 232 -7.15 0.89 13.07
C THR A 232 -6.32 -0.33 12.73
N ILE A 233 -5.02 -0.14 12.53
CA ILE A 233 -4.03 -1.18 12.29
C ILE A 233 -3.21 -1.37 13.57
N PHE A 234 -3.40 -2.52 14.21
CA PHE A 234 -2.68 -2.89 15.43
C PHE A 234 -1.27 -3.39 15.10
N ARG A 235 -0.32 -3.22 16.02
CA ARG A 235 1.06 -3.77 15.87
C ARG A 235 1.14 -5.26 15.53
N GLY A 236 0.15 -6.06 15.96
CA GLY A 236 0.02 -7.48 15.57
C GLY A 236 -0.41 -7.72 14.11
N GLY A 237 -0.58 -6.67 13.32
CA GLY A 237 -1.08 -6.69 11.94
C GLY A 237 -2.58 -6.94 11.81
N ALA A 238 -3.32 -6.92 12.93
CA ALA A 238 -4.78 -7.00 12.91
C ALA A 238 -5.38 -5.65 12.49
N VAL A 239 -6.56 -5.69 11.86
CA VAL A 239 -7.25 -4.49 11.37
C VAL A 239 -8.67 -4.46 11.93
N LYS A 240 -9.07 -3.32 12.52
CA LYS A 240 -10.44 -3.03 12.94
C LYS A 240 -11.00 -1.92 12.06
N VAL A 241 -12.27 -2.04 11.70
CA VAL A 241 -13.01 -1.02 10.93
C VAL A 241 -14.18 -0.51 11.77
N GLU A 242 -14.38 0.80 11.77
CA GLU A 242 -15.49 1.48 12.43
C GLU A 242 -16.09 2.51 11.45
N TYR A 243 -17.40 2.49 11.25
CA TYR A 243 -18.09 3.48 10.41
C TYR A 243 -18.62 4.59 11.32
N LEU A 244 -18.23 5.83 11.02
CA LEU A 244 -18.59 7.04 11.75
C LEU A 244 -19.74 7.71 10.99
N ASP A 245 -20.92 7.11 11.08
CA ASP A 245 -22.16 7.68 10.52
C ASP A 245 -22.70 8.85 11.36
#